data_AF-A0A3N5VXA2-F1
#
_entry.id   AF-A0A3N5VXA2-F1
#
_cell.length_a   1.000
_cell.length_b   1.000
_cell.length_c   1.000
_cell.angle_alpha   90.00
_cell.angle_beta   90.00
_cell.angle_gamma   90.00
#
_symmetry.space_group_name_H-M   'P 1'
#
loop_
_entity.id
_entity.type
_entity.pdbx_description
1 polymer ?
#
loop_
_entity_poly.entity_id
_entity_poly.type
_entity_poly.pdbx_seq_one_letter_code
_entity_poly.pdbx_strand_id
1 'polypeptide(L)'
;WDPKENGALLIVLWCALILHARWGGFIRQRGIMAMAIFGNAITAFSWFGVNMLGVGLHSYGFMDKAFPWLIGFIIAQVVFILLSRLPARAWRSFREADKRDATAAGFEVASGA
;
A
#
# COMPACT_ATOMS: atom_id res chain seq x y z
N TRP A 1 26.06 4.86 3.52
CA TRP A 1 24.62 4.61 3.70
C TRP A 1 24.36 3.16 3.36
N ASP A 2 24.05 2.34 4.36
CA ASP A 2 23.75 0.92 4.22
C ASP A 2 22.32 0.69 3.67
N PRO A 3 22.06 -0.37 2.89
CA PRO A 3 20.71 -0.68 2.41
C PRO A 3 19.63 -0.76 3.51
N LYS A 4 19.97 -1.16 4.74
CA LYS A 4 19.04 -1.16 5.88
C LYS A 4 18.62 0.23 6.31
N GLU A 5 19.58 1.14 6.43
CA GLU A 5 19.36 2.54 6.77
C GLU A 5 18.54 3.24 5.67
N ASN A 6 18.82 2.94 4.40
CA ASN A 6 18.03 3.42 3.26
C ASN A 6 16.57 2.91 3.31
N GLY A 7 16.36 1.63 3.63
CA GLY A 7 15.03 1.06 3.83
C GLY A 7 14.27 1.71 4.99
N ALA A 8 14.95 1.96 6.12
CA ALA A 8 14.37 2.66 7.26
C ALA A 8 13.95 4.09 6.90
N LEU A 9 14.81 4.85 6.20
CA LEU A 9 14.47 6.18 5.69
C LEU A 9 13.25 6.12 4.77
N LEU A 10 13.19 5.15 3.85
CA LEU A 10 12.12 5.01 2.87
C LEU A 10 10.75 4.70 3.54
N ILE A 11 10.72 3.95 4.66
CA ILE A 11 9.51 3.82 5.50
C ILE A 11 9.09 5.18 6.07
N VAL A 12 10.02 5.93 6.68
CA VAL A 12 9.73 7.24 7.30
C VAL A 12 9.21 8.23 6.27
N LEU A 13 9.85 8.31 5.10
CA LEU A 13 9.42 9.15 3.98
C LEU A 13 8.03 8.75 3.47
N TRP A 14 7.68 7.46 3.43
CA TRP A 14 6.35 7.03 3.03
C TRP A 14 5.27 7.42 4.05
N CYS A 15 5.55 7.27 5.35
CA CYS A 15 4.66 7.74 6.41
C CYS A 15 4.45 9.27 6.34
N ALA A 16 5.52 10.04 6.11
CA ALA A 16 5.45 11.48 5.90
C ALA A 16 4.64 11.85 4.64
N LEU A 17 4.80 11.08 3.54
CA LEU A 17 4.05 11.29 2.29
C LEU A 17 2.54 11.03 2.47
N ILE A 18 2.14 9.98 3.21
CA ILE A 18 0.72 9.73 3.54
C ILE A 18 0.15 10.92 4.33
N LEU A 19 0.88 11.40 5.33
CA LEU A 19 0.45 12.50 6.18
C LEU A 19 0.33 13.81 5.39
N HIS A 20 1.32 14.12 4.56
CA HIS A 20 1.33 15.28 3.67
C HIS A 20 0.19 15.23 2.64
N ALA A 21 -0.01 14.09 1.97
CA ALA A 21 -1.09 13.92 1.01
C ALA A 21 -2.47 14.06 1.66
N ARG A 22 -2.64 13.57 2.91
CA ARG A 22 -3.89 13.73 3.68
C ARG A 22 -4.14 15.19 4.09
N TRP A 23 -3.14 15.88 4.63
CA TRP A 23 -3.32 17.29 5.05
C TRP A 23 -3.40 18.27 3.88
N GLY A 24 -2.73 17.98 2.76
CA GLY A 24 -2.87 18.73 1.50
C GLY A 24 -4.19 18.48 0.75
N GLY A 25 -5.07 17.62 1.27
CA GLY A 25 -6.38 17.32 0.66
C GLY A 25 -6.33 16.47 -0.62
N PHE A 26 -5.14 16.06 -1.07
CA PHE A 26 -4.93 15.24 -2.28
C PHE A 26 -5.58 13.85 -2.17
N ILE A 27 -5.68 13.31 -0.95
CA ILE A 27 -6.31 12.01 -0.68
C ILE A 27 -7.37 12.10 0.42
N ARG A 28 -8.49 11.39 0.19
CA ARG A 28 -9.49 11.09 1.23
C ARG A 28 -9.23 9.70 1.83
N GLN A 29 -10.16 9.19 2.64
CA GLN A 29 -10.09 7.85 3.27
C GLN A 29 -9.61 6.75 2.31
N ARG A 30 -10.04 6.78 1.03
CA ARG A 30 -9.57 5.86 -0.03
C ARG A 30 -8.06 5.86 -0.25
N GLY A 31 -7.52 7.02 -0.61
CA GLY A 31 -6.10 7.13 -0.94
C GLY A 31 -5.23 6.81 0.27
N ILE A 32 -5.71 7.15 1.47
CA ILE A 32 -5.03 6.79 2.73
C ILE A 32 -4.95 5.26 2.89
N MET A 33 -6.06 4.54 2.68
CA MET A 33 -6.05 3.06 2.76
C MET A 33 -5.16 2.43 1.67
N ALA A 34 -5.26 2.90 0.43
CA ALA A 34 -4.42 2.41 -0.67
C ALA A 34 -2.91 2.66 -0.43
N MET A 35 -2.55 3.84 0.08
CA MET A 35 -1.16 4.16 0.42
C MET A 35 -0.68 3.43 1.68
N ALA A 36 -1.54 3.13 2.65
CA ALA A 36 -1.20 2.29 3.80
C ALA A 36 -0.90 0.84 3.37
N ILE A 37 -1.70 0.28 2.46
CA ILE A 37 -1.46 -1.04 1.84
C ILE A 37 -0.12 -1.04 1.09
N PHE A 38 0.21 0.03 0.35
CA PHE A 38 1.54 0.16 -0.27
C PHE A 38 2.67 0.32 0.77
N GLY A 39 2.39 0.98 1.89
CA GLY A 39 3.30 1.10 3.03
C GLY A 39 3.69 -0.27 3.62
N ASN A 40 2.79 -1.26 3.59
CA ASN A 40 3.13 -2.64 3.98
C ASN A 40 4.14 -3.26 3.01
N ALA A 41 3.98 -3.07 1.69
CA ALA A 41 4.93 -3.57 0.69
C ALA A 41 6.31 -2.92 0.85
N ILE A 42 6.34 -1.60 1.08
CA ILE A 42 7.54 -0.84 1.44
C ILE A 42 8.23 -1.39 2.69
N THR A 43 7.46 -1.66 3.74
CA THR A 43 7.99 -2.14 5.03
C THR A 43 8.56 -3.55 4.86
N ALA A 44 7.86 -4.44 4.16
CA ALA A 44 8.35 -5.77 3.83
C ALA A 44 9.62 -5.75 2.97
N PHE A 45 9.72 -4.85 1.98
CA PHE A 45 10.94 -4.67 1.20
C PHE A 45 12.11 -4.15 2.07
N SER A 46 11.86 -3.17 2.93
CA SER A 46 12.88 -2.59 3.83
C SER A 46 13.34 -3.55 4.93
N TRP A 47 12.51 -4.53 5.31
CA TRP A 47 12.87 -5.59 6.25
C TRP A 47 13.55 -6.79 5.57
N PHE A 48 12.95 -7.33 4.51
CA PHE A 48 13.41 -8.57 3.88
C PHE A 48 14.17 -8.33 2.58
N GLY A 49 13.62 -7.49 1.69
CA GLY A 49 14.17 -7.20 0.36
C GLY A 49 15.56 -6.57 0.37
N VAL A 50 15.86 -5.64 1.28
CA VAL A 50 17.20 -5.01 1.34
C VAL A 50 18.32 -5.99 1.71
N ASN A 51 18.01 -7.04 2.47
CA ASN A 51 18.97 -8.12 2.74
C ASN A 51 19.20 -9.00 1.47
N MET A 52 18.28 -8.99 0.49
CA MET A 52 18.36 -9.81 -0.74
C MET A 52 19.25 -9.16 -1.80
N LEU A 53 19.64 -7.90 -1.60
CA LEU A 53 20.54 -7.18 -2.48
C LEU A 53 21.98 -7.71 -2.41
N GLY A 54 22.32 -8.53 -1.40
CA GLY A 54 23.67 -9.10 -1.23
C GLY A 54 24.75 -8.08 -0.86
N VAL A 55 24.36 -6.86 -0.49
CA VAL A 55 25.22 -5.73 -0.18
C VAL A 55 24.85 -5.18 1.20
N GLY A 56 25.82 -4.63 1.93
CA GLY A 56 25.61 -4.03 3.26
C GLY A 56 26.13 -4.90 4.41
N LEU A 57 26.48 -4.25 5.52
CA LEU A 57 27.15 -4.89 6.66
C LEU A 57 26.24 -5.83 7.46
N HIS A 58 24.93 -5.81 7.21
CA HIS A 58 23.91 -6.59 7.91
C HIS A 58 23.11 -7.55 7.00
N SER A 59 23.63 -7.89 5.82
CA SER A 59 22.99 -8.86 4.92
C SER A 59 23.12 -10.31 5.43
N TYR A 60 22.07 -10.82 6.07
CA TYR A 60 21.99 -12.21 6.53
C TYR A 60 21.75 -13.18 5.35
N GLY A 61 22.78 -13.93 4.95
CA GLY A 61 22.76 -14.81 3.77
C GLY A 61 22.01 -16.13 3.95
N PHE A 62 20.67 -16.11 3.92
CA PHE A 62 19.82 -17.32 3.93
C PHE A 62 18.46 -17.13 3.21
N MET A 63 18.43 -16.52 2.02
CA MET A 63 17.19 -15.89 1.51
C MET A 63 16.60 -16.35 0.19
N ASP A 64 17.16 -17.35 -0.49
CA ASP A 64 16.53 -17.95 -1.68
C ASP A 64 15.10 -18.45 -1.38
N LYS A 65 14.86 -18.95 -0.15
CA LYS A 65 13.54 -19.38 0.31
C LYS A 65 12.60 -18.23 0.67
N ALA A 66 13.11 -17.05 1.03
CA ALA A 66 12.29 -15.91 1.44
C ALA A 66 11.83 -15.05 0.24
N PHE A 67 12.60 -15.03 -0.84
CA PHE A 67 12.32 -14.25 -2.05
C PHE A 67 10.92 -14.50 -2.66
N PRO A 68 10.47 -15.75 -2.93
CA PRO A 68 9.15 -15.99 -3.52
C PRO A 68 8.01 -15.54 -2.61
N TRP A 69 8.16 -15.64 -1.27
CA TRP A 69 7.16 -15.16 -0.32
C TRP A 69 7.08 -13.63 -0.29
N LEU A 70 8.22 -12.93 -0.36
CA LEU A 70 8.24 -11.47 -0.44
C LEU A 70 7.56 -10.97 -1.73
N ILE A 71 7.88 -11.58 -2.87
CA ILE A 71 7.23 -11.24 -4.16
C ILE A 71 5.73 -11.54 -4.12
N GLY A 72 5.33 -12.72 -3.62
CA GLY A 72 3.91 -13.07 -3.45
C GLY A 72 3.16 -12.10 -2.54
N PHE A 73 3.78 -11.66 -1.44
CA PHE A 73 3.22 -10.64 -0.55
C PHE A 73 3.07 -9.27 -1.25
N ILE A 74 4.09 -8.81 -1.98
CA ILE A 74 4.03 -7.55 -2.74
C ILE A 74 2.92 -7.61 -3.80
N ILE A 75 2.81 -8.72 -4.54
CA ILE A 75 1.72 -8.95 -5.50
C ILE A 75 0.36 -8.88 -4.81
N ALA A 76 0.20 -9.49 -3.63
CA ALA A 76 -1.04 -9.40 -2.85
C ALA A 76 -1.36 -7.95 -2.45
N GLN A 77 -0.39 -7.16 -1.99
CA GLN A 77 -0.61 -5.73 -1.70
C GLN A 77 -1.05 -4.96 -2.96
N VAL A 78 -0.43 -5.21 -4.13
CA VAL A 78 -0.83 -4.59 -5.40
C VAL A 78 -2.26 -4.98 -5.79
N VAL A 79 -2.64 -6.26 -5.63
CA VAL A 79 -4.02 -6.72 -5.86
C VAL A 79 -5.00 -5.99 -4.94
N PHE A 80 -4.71 -5.84 -3.65
CA PHE A 80 -5.56 -5.08 -2.74
C PHE A 80 -5.68 -3.59 -3.12
N ILE A 81 -4.61 -2.96 -3.62
CA ILE A 81 -4.65 -1.58 -4.15
C ILE A 81 -5.55 -1.50 -5.38
N LEU A 82 -5.46 -2.46 -6.31
CA LEU A 82 -6.34 -2.52 -7.49
C LEU A 82 -7.81 -2.74 -7.10
N LEU A 83 -8.09 -3.63 -6.14
CA LEU A 83 -9.43 -3.84 -5.58
C LEU A 83 -9.98 -2.57 -4.93
N SER A 84 -9.13 -1.75 -4.28
CA SER A 84 -9.56 -0.47 -3.68
C SER A 84 -10.07 0.56 -4.69
N ARG A 85 -9.71 0.42 -5.98
CA ARG A 85 -10.19 1.24 -7.11
C ARG A 85 -11.51 0.76 -7.73
N LEU A 86 -12.06 -0.38 -7.30
CA LEU A 86 -13.35 -0.85 -7.82
C LEU A 86 -14.50 0.09 -7.41
N PRO A 87 -15.46 0.40 -8.31
CA PRO A 87 -16.58 1.28 -8.02
C PRO A 87 -17.58 0.63 -7.06
N ALA A 88 -18.36 1.44 -6.33
CA ALA A 88 -19.27 0.96 -5.26
C ALA A 88 -20.18 -0.19 -5.70
N ARG A 89 -20.72 -0.13 -6.93
CA ARG A 89 -21.59 -1.14 -7.53
C ARG A 89 -21.01 -2.57 -7.56
N ALA A 90 -19.69 -2.72 -7.54
CA ALA A 90 -19.02 -4.03 -7.50
C ALA A 90 -18.99 -4.64 -6.09
N TRP A 91 -19.20 -3.82 -5.05
CA TRP A 91 -19.17 -4.25 -3.66
C TRP A 91 -20.57 -4.62 -3.19
N ARG A 92 -20.75 -5.87 -2.76
CA ARG A 92 -22.05 -6.42 -2.34
C ARG A 92 -22.70 -5.60 -1.21
N SER A 93 -21.90 -5.00 -0.32
CA SER A 93 -22.35 -4.11 0.76
C SER A 93 -22.90 -2.76 0.28
N PHE A 94 -22.51 -2.29 -0.91
CA PHE A 94 -22.97 -1.01 -1.49
C PHE A 94 -23.95 -1.21 -2.66
N ARG A 95 -24.50 -2.43 -2.79
CA ARG A 95 -25.49 -2.75 -3.83
C ARG A 95 -26.91 -2.27 -3.47
N GLU A 96 -27.15 -2.05 -2.18
CA GLU A 96 -28.42 -1.56 -1.60
C GLU A 96 -28.22 -0.30 -0.72
N ALA A 97 -26.97 0.16 -0.54
CA ALA A 97 -26.66 1.35 0.24
C ALA A 97 -26.95 2.64 -0.56
N ASP A 98 -27.25 3.75 0.14
CA ASP A 98 -27.53 5.01 -0.53
C ASP A 98 -26.26 5.57 -1.22
N LYS A 99 -26.45 6.37 -2.27
CA LYS A 99 -25.37 7.09 -2.96
C LYS A 99 -24.54 7.92 -1.98
N ARG A 100 -25.15 8.39 -0.88
CA ARG A 100 -24.50 9.10 0.23
C ARG A 100 -23.49 8.22 0.96
N ASP A 101 -23.84 6.99 1.31
CA ASP A 101 -22.98 6.07 2.06
C ASP A 101 -21.76 5.65 1.25
N ALA A 102 -21.98 5.35 -0.03
CA ALA A 102 -20.92 5.04 -0.98
C ALA A 102 -19.97 6.25 -1.15
N THR A 103 -20.50 7.47 -1.30
CA THR A 103 -19.70 8.70 -1.40
C THR A 103 -18.92 9.00 -0.10
N ALA A 104 -19.53 8.77 1.06
CA ALA A 104 -18.88 8.93 2.37
C ALA A 104 -17.71 7.95 2.54
N ALA A 105 -17.87 6.69 2.12
CA ALA A 105 -16.80 5.69 2.04
C ALA A 105 -15.78 5.95 0.91
N GLY A 106 -15.91 7.06 0.19
CA GLY A 106 -15.04 7.47 -0.91
C GLY A 106 -15.16 6.64 -2.18
N PHE A 107 -16.26 5.90 -2.39
CA PHE A 107 -16.55 5.31 -3.70
C PHE A 107 -16.97 6.39 -4.67
N GLU A 108 -16.41 6.34 -5.88
CA GLU A 108 -16.95 7.07 -7.01
C GLU A 108 -18.28 6.41 -7.42
N VAL A 109 -19.38 7.09 -7.06
CA VAL A 109 -20.72 6.73 -7.48
C VAL A 109 -20.96 7.42 -8.81
N ALA A 110 -20.94 6.67 -9.90
CA ALA A 110 -21.26 7.23 -11.21
C ALA A 110 -22.65 7.91 -11.16
N SER A 111 -22.72 9.16 -11.62
CA SER A 111 -23.99 9.86 -11.82
C SER A 111 -24.73 9.15 -12.94
N GLY A 112 -25.71 8.31 -12.58
CA GLY A 112 -26.70 7.83 -13.53
C GLY A 112 -27.45 9.03 -14.11
N ALA A 113 -27.53 9.06 -15.44
CA ALA A 113 -28.53 9.83 -16.16
C ALA A 113 -29.95 9.30 -15.85
#